data_AF-A0A1V5M4B4-F1
#
_entry.id   AF-A0A1V5M4B4-F1
#
_cell.length_a   1.000
_cell.length_b   1.000
_cell.length_c   1.000
_cell.angle_alpha   90.00
_cell.angle_beta   90.00
_cell.angle_gamma   90.00
#
_symmetry.space_group_name_H-M   'P 1'
#
loop_
_entity.id
_entity.type
_entity.pdbx_description
1 polymer ?
#
loop_
_entity_poly.entity_id
_entity_poly.type
_entity_poly.pdbx_seq_one_letter_code
_entity_poly.pdbx_strand_id
1 'polypeptide(L)'
;MKPENQNNLDRSVTIKRKKQIPGILLGTIGLAFIALAFADPRFTVLGGPYGQPDPQPVTPPVVFPPVIFQPPVDRPPVVVPTDVTNSQLVAPTGLGNLQINQIDPHAMALLGVQLIPDSQFPPNDKVQQNEDWITVLSTEGSVFTKINNYTVDLKSGEILVSVKSPSKIAFVITPFGTLAFSANSDAMISYKDGVLRIMNFDGDGMAIKAQLNKGPFGGPADPTVTIASGYELVASENKIGNKELRPKDGIARRYSKVLEDGHLAISEFSVESAMKNCSMVADLSQKTSGVKERRILSDMSKMAAVLNYKHGTQGFSADK
;
A
#
# COMPACT_ATOMS: atom_id res chain seq x y z
N MET A 1 21.96 -10.79 73.40
CA MET A 1 20.63 -10.52 73.98
C MET A 1 20.07 -9.25 73.34
N LYS A 2 18.95 -9.37 72.62
CA LYS A 2 18.09 -8.25 72.19
C LYS A 2 17.40 -7.61 73.40
N PRO A 3 16.94 -6.35 73.26
CA PRO A 3 15.49 -6.10 73.19
C PRO A 3 15.19 -5.08 72.05
N GLU A 4 14.26 -5.23 71.12
CA GLU A 4 12.82 -5.54 71.18
C GLU A 4 12.02 -4.60 72.08
N ASN A 5 11.48 -3.54 71.47
CA ASN A 5 10.33 -2.81 72.00
C ASN A 5 9.51 -2.25 70.83
N GLN A 6 8.54 -3.05 70.36
CA GLN A 6 7.44 -2.60 69.52
C GLN A 6 6.27 -2.26 70.45
N ASN A 7 5.71 -1.06 70.30
CA ASN A 7 4.40 -0.73 70.85
C ASN A 7 3.69 0.31 69.97
N ASN A 8 2.36 0.20 69.98
CA ASN A 8 1.31 0.96 69.31
C ASN A 8 0.96 0.48 67.88
N LEU A 9 -0.02 -0.41 67.74
CA LEU A 9 -1.48 -0.19 67.81
C LEU A 9 -2.01 0.88 66.83
N ASP A 10 -2.58 0.36 65.75
CA ASP A 10 -3.99 0.50 65.39
C ASP A 10 -4.55 1.92 65.12
N ARG A 11 -4.83 2.21 63.83
CA ARG A 11 -5.96 3.04 63.40
C ARG A 11 -6.20 2.99 61.89
N SER A 12 -7.31 2.34 61.54
CA SER A 12 -8.27 2.66 60.45
C SER A 12 -7.78 2.68 58.99
N VAL A 13 -7.89 1.53 58.32
CA VAL A 13 -8.00 1.46 56.85
C VAL A 13 -9.44 1.84 56.45
N THR A 14 -9.57 2.96 55.77
CA THR A 14 -10.84 3.43 55.19
C THR A 14 -11.13 2.65 53.91
N ILE A 15 -12.08 1.71 53.96
CA ILE A 15 -12.65 1.04 52.78
C ILE A 15 -13.64 2.01 52.12
N LYS A 16 -13.25 2.67 51.02
CA LYS A 16 -14.19 3.43 50.19
C LYS A 16 -14.98 2.48 49.29
N ARG A 17 -16.29 2.53 49.48
CA ARG A 17 -17.35 1.75 48.83
C ARG A 17 -17.35 1.90 47.31
N LYS A 18 -17.52 0.77 46.63
CA LYS A 18 -17.91 0.60 45.23
C LYS A 18 -19.27 1.26 45.02
N LYS A 19 -19.36 2.33 44.20
CA LYS A 19 -20.64 2.90 43.76
C LYS A 19 -21.17 2.07 42.59
N GLN A 20 -22.25 1.32 42.82
CA GLN A 20 -23.13 0.82 41.78
C GLN A 20 -23.85 2.01 41.12
N ILE A 21 -23.78 2.11 39.80
CA ILE A 21 -24.57 3.06 39.00
C ILE A 21 -25.82 2.31 38.54
N PRO A 22 -27.04 2.80 38.83
CA PRO A 22 -28.28 2.14 38.42
C PRO A 22 -28.52 2.32 36.92
N GLY A 23 -28.81 1.21 36.24
CA GLY A 23 -29.18 1.17 34.82
C GLY A 23 -30.64 1.58 34.61
N ILE A 24 -30.89 2.85 34.30
CA ILE A 24 -32.17 3.36 33.75
C ILE A 24 -31.95 4.43 32.66
N LEU A 25 -30.77 4.52 32.03
CA LEU A 25 -30.50 5.56 31.02
C LEU A 25 -29.98 5.03 29.67
N LEU A 26 -30.50 3.88 29.22
CA LEU A 26 -30.19 3.33 27.89
C LEU A 26 -31.43 3.12 26.99
N GLY A 27 -32.60 3.64 27.39
CA GLY A 27 -33.87 3.37 26.71
C GLY A 27 -34.42 4.46 25.77
N THR A 28 -33.84 5.66 25.74
CA THR A 28 -34.52 6.83 25.11
C THR A 28 -33.75 7.52 23.99
N ILE A 29 -32.57 7.05 23.59
CA ILE A 29 -31.82 7.63 22.44
C ILE A 29 -32.06 6.83 21.14
N GLY A 30 -32.56 5.59 21.23
CA GLY A 30 -32.82 4.72 20.07
C GLY A 30 -34.09 5.02 19.26
N LEU A 31 -35.00 5.88 19.76
CA LEU A 31 -36.27 6.20 19.09
C LEU A 31 -36.27 7.55 18.35
N ALA A 32 -35.23 8.38 18.52
CA ALA A 32 -35.16 9.70 17.88
C ALA A 32 -34.61 9.68 16.44
N PHE A 33 -33.98 8.58 15.99
CA PHE A 33 -33.41 8.49 14.63
C PHE A 33 -34.31 7.80 13.60
N ILE A 34 -35.35 7.06 14.03
CA ILE A 34 -36.30 6.41 13.10
C ILE A 34 -37.38 7.40 12.63
N ALA A 35 -37.66 8.46 13.39
CA ALA A 35 -38.67 9.47 13.04
C ALA A 35 -38.18 10.53 12.02
N LEU A 36 -36.86 10.67 11.80
CA LEU A 36 -36.32 11.61 10.80
C LEU A 36 -36.27 11.04 9.37
N ALA A 37 -36.44 9.72 9.21
CA ALA A 37 -36.44 9.05 7.90
C ALA A 37 -37.81 9.06 7.19
N PHE A 38 -38.87 9.55 7.84
CA PHE A 38 -40.23 9.62 7.29
C PHE A 38 -40.72 11.05 6.99
N ALA A 39 -39.88 12.07 7.17
CA ALA A 39 -40.31 13.48 7.10
C ALA A 39 -39.83 14.25 5.85
N ASP A 40 -39.17 13.61 4.87
CA ASP A 40 -38.74 14.31 3.65
C ASP A 40 -38.97 13.51 2.35
N PRO A 41 -40.21 13.46 1.83
CA PRO A 41 -40.48 12.96 0.50
C PRO A 41 -40.32 14.12 -0.49
N ARG A 42 -39.09 14.44 -0.89
CA ARG A 42 -38.86 15.45 -1.93
C ARG A 42 -37.78 15.02 -2.90
N PHE A 43 -38.12 14.03 -3.74
CA PHE A 43 -37.74 13.97 -5.16
C PHE A 43 -38.66 12.97 -5.89
N THR A 44 -39.95 13.29 -5.95
CA THR A 44 -40.82 12.81 -7.04
C THR A 44 -40.79 13.86 -8.15
N VAL A 45 -40.06 13.60 -9.24
CA VAL A 45 -40.32 14.25 -10.53
C VAL A 45 -40.20 13.19 -11.63
N LEU A 46 -41.37 12.66 -12.00
CA LEU A 46 -41.64 12.21 -13.36
C LEU A 46 -41.63 13.46 -14.25
N GLY A 47 -40.60 13.61 -15.07
CA GLY A 47 -40.50 14.60 -16.13
C GLY A 47 -39.85 13.93 -17.33
N GLY A 48 -40.55 13.91 -18.46
CA GLY A 48 -40.10 13.28 -19.70
C GLY A 48 -38.83 13.90 -20.29
N PRO A 49 -38.33 13.33 -21.40
CA PRO A 49 -37.01 13.64 -21.92
C PRO A 49 -37.01 15.01 -22.59
N TYR A 50 -36.34 15.98 -21.96
CA TYR A 50 -35.93 17.21 -22.64
C TYR A 50 -34.49 17.03 -23.10
N GLY A 51 -34.29 16.93 -24.44
CA GLY A 51 -32.97 16.87 -25.05
C GLY A 51 -32.78 15.86 -26.18
N GLN A 52 -33.85 15.40 -26.84
CA GLN A 52 -33.73 14.59 -28.05
C GLN A 52 -33.57 15.53 -29.26
N PRO A 53 -32.45 15.51 -30.01
CA PRO A 53 -32.36 16.23 -31.27
C PRO A 53 -33.31 15.61 -32.30
N ASP A 54 -33.90 16.45 -33.16
CA ASP A 54 -34.90 16.05 -34.17
C ASP A 54 -34.44 14.83 -34.99
N PRO A 55 -35.34 13.89 -35.33
CA PRO A 55 -34.99 12.74 -36.16
C PRO A 55 -34.52 13.22 -37.55
N GLN A 56 -33.26 12.94 -37.88
CA GLN A 56 -32.72 13.23 -39.21
C GLN A 56 -33.44 12.40 -40.29
N PRO A 57 -33.64 12.95 -41.51
CA PRO A 57 -34.24 12.21 -42.62
C PRO A 57 -33.37 11.00 -42.99
N VAL A 58 -34.00 9.82 -43.02
CA VAL A 58 -33.37 8.55 -43.39
C VAL A 58 -33.06 8.58 -44.89
N THR A 59 -31.78 8.59 -45.26
CA THR A 59 -31.35 8.35 -46.64
C THR A 59 -31.39 6.84 -46.93
N PRO A 60 -31.78 6.41 -48.16
CA PRO A 60 -31.87 5.00 -48.51
C PRO A 60 -30.49 4.32 -48.48
N PRO A 61 -30.41 3.03 -48.12
CA PRO A 61 -29.13 2.33 -48.01
C PRO A 61 -28.47 2.16 -49.39
N VAL A 62 -27.20 2.56 -49.47
CA VAL A 62 -26.33 2.28 -50.62
C VAL A 62 -26.01 0.79 -50.63
N VAL A 63 -26.54 0.08 -51.62
CA VAL A 63 -26.21 -1.33 -51.88
C VAL A 63 -24.84 -1.38 -52.53
N PHE A 64 -23.83 -1.89 -51.82
CA PHE A 64 -22.53 -2.21 -52.41
C PHE A 64 -22.55 -3.64 -53.00
N PRO A 65 -21.98 -3.86 -54.20
CA PRO A 65 -21.90 -5.19 -54.79
C PRO A 65 -20.99 -6.13 -53.97
N PRO A 66 -21.24 -7.45 -53.97
CA PRO A 66 -20.49 -8.40 -53.16
C PRO A 66 -19.02 -8.48 -53.59
N VAL A 67 -18.12 -8.21 -52.65
CA VAL A 67 -16.67 -8.40 -52.79
C VAL A 67 -16.38 -9.90 -52.76
N ILE A 68 -15.81 -10.41 -53.85
CA ILE A 68 -15.32 -11.78 -53.98
C ILE A 68 -14.07 -11.91 -53.09
N PHE A 69 -14.13 -12.74 -52.05
CA PHE A 69 -12.99 -13.10 -51.22
C PHE A 69 -11.98 -13.95 -52.04
N GLN A 70 -10.81 -13.39 -52.33
CA GLN A 70 -9.60 -14.18 -52.58
C GLN A 70 -8.78 -14.25 -51.29
N PRO A 71 -8.29 -15.44 -50.86
CA PRO A 71 -7.46 -15.54 -49.67
C PRO A 71 -6.03 -15.02 -49.97
N PRO A 72 -5.44 -14.13 -49.16
CA PRO A 72 -4.03 -13.83 -49.27
C PRO A 72 -3.22 -14.95 -48.62
N VAL A 73 -2.33 -15.56 -49.41
CA VAL A 73 -1.20 -16.35 -48.90
C VAL A 73 -0.11 -15.35 -48.53
N ASP A 74 0.13 -15.13 -47.25
CA ASP A 74 1.31 -14.39 -46.79
C ASP A 74 1.91 -15.06 -45.55
N ARG A 75 3.17 -15.48 -45.68
CA ARG A 75 3.95 -16.09 -44.59
C ARG A 75 4.50 -14.95 -43.72
N PRO A 76 4.39 -15.01 -42.38
CA PRO A 76 5.06 -14.02 -41.54
C PRO A 76 6.59 -14.16 -41.64
N PRO A 77 7.36 -13.05 -41.66
CA PRO A 77 8.80 -13.12 -41.58
C PRO A 77 9.23 -13.65 -40.20
N VAL A 78 10.21 -14.56 -40.21
CA VAL A 78 10.90 -15.01 -38.99
C VAL A 78 11.73 -13.82 -38.49
N VAL A 79 11.27 -13.17 -37.43
CA VAL A 79 12.04 -12.14 -36.72
C VAL A 79 12.88 -12.85 -35.66
N VAL A 80 14.19 -12.87 -35.88
CA VAL A 80 15.16 -13.24 -34.85
C VAL A 80 15.37 -11.99 -33.98
N PRO A 81 15.23 -12.04 -32.65
CA PRO A 81 15.55 -10.88 -31.81
C PRO A 81 17.07 -10.73 -31.74
N THR A 82 17.61 -9.73 -32.43
CA THR A 82 18.96 -9.19 -32.17
C THR A 82 18.81 -7.75 -31.72
N ASP A 83 18.49 -7.54 -30.44
CA ASP A 83 19.10 -6.50 -29.60
C ASP A 83 18.68 -6.70 -28.13
N VAL A 84 19.65 -6.74 -27.22
CA VAL A 84 19.48 -6.96 -25.76
C VAL A 84 19.79 -5.69 -24.99
N THR A 85 19.16 -4.59 -25.38
CA THR A 85 19.20 -3.31 -24.63
C THR A 85 17.80 -2.70 -24.52
N ASN A 86 16.82 -3.48 -24.08
CA ASN A 86 15.46 -2.97 -23.88
C ASN A 86 15.31 -2.31 -22.51
N SER A 87 15.63 -1.02 -22.42
CA SER A 87 15.26 -0.14 -21.31
C SER A 87 13.84 0.38 -21.50
N GLN A 88 12.84 -0.49 -21.39
CA GLN A 88 11.42 -0.10 -21.37
C GLN A 88 10.84 -0.16 -19.95
N LEU A 89 11.30 0.77 -19.12
CA LEU A 89 10.57 1.35 -17.99
C LEU A 89 10.34 2.83 -18.30
N VAL A 90 9.58 3.11 -19.36
CA VAL A 90 9.15 4.48 -19.69
C VAL A 90 7.69 4.61 -19.31
N ALA A 91 7.40 5.40 -18.28
CA ALA A 91 6.06 5.81 -17.93
C ALA A 91 5.38 6.46 -19.15
N PRO A 92 4.10 6.18 -19.45
CA PRO A 92 3.43 6.79 -20.58
C PRO A 92 3.17 8.28 -20.29
N THR A 93 4.04 9.16 -20.78
CA THR A 93 3.74 10.59 -20.93
C THR A 93 2.77 10.75 -22.10
N GLY A 94 1.47 10.66 -21.82
CA GLY A 94 0.45 10.77 -22.86
C GLY A 94 -0.97 10.56 -22.33
N LEU A 95 -1.39 11.34 -21.32
CA LEU A 95 -2.79 11.40 -20.91
C LEU A 95 -3.58 12.29 -21.88
N GLY A 96 -3.76 11.79 -23.10
CA GLY A 96 -4.71 12.30 -24.07
C GLY A 96 -5.70 11.21 -24.41
N ASN A 97 -6.88 11.23 -23.77
CA ASN A 97 -8.05 10.39 -24.07
C ASN A 97 -7.81 8.87 -24.11
N LEU A 98 -7.60 8.24 -22.94
CA LEU A 98 -7.86 6.81 -22.81
C LEU A 98 -9.37 6.58 -22.72
N GLN A 99 -9.94 5.97 -23.74
CA GLN A 99 -11.28 5.39 -23.68
C GLN A 99 -11.32 4.35 -22.54
N ILE A 100 -12.31 4.46 -21.66
CA ILE A 100 -12.48 3.73 -20.39
C ILE A 100 -12.56 2.19 -20.57
N ASN A 101 -12.57 1.66 -21.80
CA ASN A 101 -12.80 0.24 -22.10
C ASN A 101 -11.54 -0.60 -22.32
N GLN A 102 -10.32 -0.05 -22.27
CA GLN A 102 -9.08 -0.83 -22.38
C GLN A 102 -8.02 -0.31 -21.39
N ILE A 103 -8.26 -0.53 -20.10
CA ILE A 103 -7.21 -0.39 -19.10
C ILE A 103 -6.37 -1.67 -19.16
N ASP A 104 -5.14 -1.58 -19.68
CA ASP A 104 -4.17 -2.68 -19.59
C ASP A 104 -3.77 -2.85 -18.11
N PRO A 105 -4.09 -3.99 -17.47
CA PRO A 105 -3.72 -4.26 -16.07
C PRO A 105 -2.22 -4.16 -15.81
N HIS A 106 -1.39 -4.45 -16.82
CA HIS A 106 0.06 -4.34 -16.71
C HIS A 106 0.53 -2.89 -16.74
N ALA A 107 -0.08 -2.03 -17.56
CA ALA A 107 0.24 -0.61 -17.58
C ALA A 107 -0.07 0.05 -16.23
N MET A 108 -1.17 -0.33 -15.58
CA MET A 108 -1.53 0.16 -14.24
C MET A 108 -0.56 -0.31 -13.16
N ALA A 109 -0.04 -1.54 -13.27
CA ALA A 109 0.97 -2.06 -12.35
C ALA A 109 2.28 -1.26 -12.44
N LEU A 110 2.68 -0.90 -13.68
CA LEU A 110 3.94 -0.19 -13.95
C LEU A 110 3.94 1.27 -13.47
N LEU A 111 2.78 1.88 -13.21
CA LEU A 111 2.72 3.18 -12.52
C LEU A 111 3.28 3.10 -11.09
N GLY A 112 3.33 1.90 -10.51
CA GLY A 112 3.78 1.66 -9.14
C GLY A 112 5.29 1.69 -8.95
N VAL A 113 6.07 1.64 -10.02
CA VAL A 113 7.53 1.49 -9.95
C VAL A 113 8.23 2.34 -10.99
N GLN A 114 9.32 2.98 -10.59
CA GLN A 114 10.19 3.73 -11.50
C GLN A 114 11.64 3.33 -11.24
N LEU A 115 12.35 2.92 -12.29
CA LEU A 115 13.80 2.72 -12.23
C LEU A 115 14.49 4.08 -12.11
N ILE A 116 15.43 4.18 -11.18
CA ILE A 116 16.24 5.38 -10.96
C ILE A 116 17.73 5.01 -11.01
N PRO A 117 18.59 5.92 -11.49
CA PRO A 117 20.04 5.73 -11.38
C PRO A 117 20.48 5.60 -9.91
N ASP A 118 21.51 4.80 -9.65
CA ASP A 118 22.11 4.66 -8.31
C ASP A 118 22.56 6.00 -7.70
N SER A 119 22.94 6.97 -8.53
CA SER A 119 23.29 8.33 -8.08
C SER A 119 22.12 9.07 -7.43
N GLN A 120 20.88 8.64 -7.67
CA GLN A 120 19.67 9.16 -7.02
C GLN A 120 19.32 8.41 -5.74
N PHE A 121 19.99 7.29 -5.42
CA PHE A 121 19.85 6.63 -4.14
C PHE A 121 20.65 7.39 -3.07
N PRO A 122 20.04 7.70 -1.91
CA PRO A 122 20.71 8.50 -0.89
C PRO A 122 21.88 7.74 -0.26
N PRO A 123 23.07 8.35 -0.16
CA PRO A 123 24.26 7.72 0.43
C PRO A 123 24.11 7.58 1.95
N ASN A 124 24.36 6.37 2.47
CA ASN A 124 24.20 6.03 3.89
C ASN A 124 25.22 6.75 4.80
N ASP A 125 26.42 7.02 4.29
CA ASP A 125 27.57 7.63 4.98
C ASP A 125 27.45 9.14 5.17
N LYS A 126 26.54 9.81 4.45
CA LYS A 126 26.39 11.28 4.49
C LYS A 126 25.22 11.75 5.34
N VAL A 127 24.50 10.85 6.00
CA VAL A 127 23.34 11.21 6.84
C VAL A 127 23.82 11.61 8.23
N GLN A 128 24.11 12.90 8.39
CA GLN A 128 24.24 13.51 9.71
C GLN A 128 22.83 13.78 10.27
N GLN A 129 22.24 12.76 10.90
CA GLN A 129 21.01 12.89 11.65
C GLN A 129 21.24 12.39 13.08
N ASN A 130 21.20 13.31 14.04
CA ASN A 130 21.32 12.99 15.47
C ASN A 130 19.97 12.64 16.11
N GLU A 131 18.87 12.96 15.43
CA GLU A 131 17.51 12.85 15.94
C GLU A 131 16.90 11.46 15.69
N ASP A 132 16.28 10.87 16.72
CA ASP A 132 15.60 9.57 16.67
C ASP A 132 14.08 9.72 16.53
N TRP A 133 13.62 10.09 15.32
CA TRP A 133 12.19 10.16 14.98
C TRP A 133 11.74 9.09 13.99
N ILE A 134 12.42 7.95 14.02
CA ILE A 134 12.01 6.77 13.25
C ILE A 134 11.34 5.81 14.20
N THR A 135 10.08 5.52 13.93
CA THR A 135 9.30 4.54 14.68
C THR A 135 9.35 3.23 13.93
N VAL A 136 9.82 2.19 14.61
CA VAL A 136 9.87 0.83 14.09
C VAL A 136 8.96 -0.01 14.97
N LEU A 137 7.89 -0.51 14.38
CA LEU A 137 7.04 -1.52 15.00
C LEU A 137 7.34 -2.86 14.33
N SER A 138 7.11 -3.95 15.04
CA SER A 138 7.46 -5.28 14.57
C SER A 138 6.43 -6.31 15.04
N THR A 139 6.20 -7.32 14.21
CA THR A 139 5.41 -8.48 14.61
C THR A 139 6.23 -9.41 15.53
N GLU A 140 5.53 -10.20 16.35
CA GLU A 140 6.17 -11.24 17.17
C GLU A 140 6.98 -12.20 16.29
N GLY A 141 8.20 -12.53 16.73
CA GLY A 141 9.13 -13.38 15.97
C GLY A 141 9.95 -12.67 14.90
N SER A 142 9.78 -11.36 14.70
CA SER A 142 10.63 -10.59 13.79
C SER A 142 12.05 -10.43 14.33
N VAL A 143 13.05 -10.68 13.49
CA VAL A 143 14.46 -10.55 13.81
C VAL A 143 15.01 -9.31 13.10
N PHE A 144 15.25 -8.26 13.86
CA PHE A 144 15.86 -7.04 13.37
C PHE A 144 16.77 -6.40 14.42
N THR A 145 17.73 -5.60 13.96
CA THR A 145 18.66 -4.85 14.81
C THR A 145 18.63 -3.38 14.42
N LYS A 146 18.46 -2.49 15.39
CA LYS A 146 18.63 -1.04 15.17
C LYS A 146 20.13 -0.72 15.26
N ILE A 147 20.78 -0.47 14.11
CA ILE A 147 22.22 -0.20 14.04
C ILE A 147 22.55 1.19 14.59
N ASN A 148 21.72 2.19 14.23
CA ASN A 148 21.85 3.56 14.71
C ASN A 148 20.45 4.23 14.72
N ASN A 149 20.38 5.54 14.97
CA ASN A 149 19.11 6.27 15.08
C ASN A 149 18.26 6.27 13.80
N TYR A 150 18.84 5.93 12.65
CA TYR A 150 18.16 5.97 11.37
C TYR A 150 18.30 4.72 10.51
N THR A 151 19.02 3.70 10.96
CA THR A 151 19.27 2.47 10.21
C THR A 151 18.81 1.26 10.99
N VAL A 152 17.98 0.44 10.34
CA VAL A 152 17.48 -0.83 10.85
C VAL A 152 17.95 -1.94 9.93
N ASP A 153 18.40 -3.06 10.49
CA ASP A 153 18.79 -4.26 9.74
C ASP A 153 17.76 -5.35 9.99
N LEU A 154 16.91 -5.60 8.99
CA LEU A 154 15.87 -6.63 9.02
C LEU A 154 16.45 -7.94 8.48
N LYS A 155 16.51 -8.97 9.34
CA LYS A 155 16.94 -10.32 8.95
C LYS A 155 15.79 -11.23 8.57
N SER A 156 14.68 -11.17 9.31
CA SER A 156 13.46 -11.92 9.02
C SER A 156 12.26 -11.33 9.76
N GLY A 157 11.06 -11.67 9.29
CA GLY A 157 9.80 -11.23 9.89
C GLY A 157 9.24 -9.99 9.22
N GLU A 158 8.57 -9.14 9.98
CA GLU A 158 7.80 -8.01 9.45
C GLU A 158 7.88 -6.81 10.38
N ILE A 159 8.23 -5.67 9.81
CA ILE A 159 8.35 -4.38 10.48
C ILE A 159 7.53 -3.31 9.77
N LEU A 160 6.97 -2.38 10.54
CA LEU A 160 6.43 -1.12 10.05
C LEU A 160 7.43 -0.03 10.39
N VAL A 161 7.88 0.69 9.38
CA VAL A 161 8.82 1.80 9.51
C VAL A 161 8.10 3.09 9.18
N SER A 162 8.25 4.05 10.08
CA SER A 162 7.60 5.34 10.01
C SER A 162 8.61 6.43 10.31
N VAL A 163 8.86 7.30 9.33
CA VAL A 163 9.87 8.37 9.43
C VAL A 163 9.17 9.69 9.63
N LYS A 164 9.43 10.40 10.73
CA LYS A 164 8.79 11.69 10.99
C LYS A 164 9.79 12.86 10.99
N SER A 165 9.42 13.98 10.36
CA SER A 165 10.19 15.23 10.52
C SER A 165 10.31 15.60 12.01
N PRO A 166 11.50 15.97 12.51
CA PRO A 166 12.66 16.50 11.77
C PRO A 166 13.59 15.46 11.13
N SER A 167 13.39 14.15 11.35
CA SER A 167 14.16 13.13 10.63
C SER A 167 13.95 13.26 9.13
N LYS A 168 15.05 13.25 8.40
CA LYS A 168 15.07 13.45 6.94
C LYS A 168 15.01 12.13 6.19
N ILE A 169 15.58 11.09 6.78
CA ILE A 169 15.75 9.81 6.14
C ILE A 169 15.84 8.67 7.15
N ALA A 170 15.38 7.49 6.76
CA ALA A 170 15.70 6.22 7.39
C ALA A 170 16.22 5.22 6.36
N PHE A 171 17.01 4.26 6.81
CA PHE A 171 17.43 3.12 6.02
C PHE A 171 16.96 1.80 6.65
N VAL A 172 16.52 0.88 5.81
CA VAL A 172 16.30 -0.51 6.20
C VAL A 172 17.18 -1.40 5.34
N ILE A 173 18.15 -2.03 5.98
CA ILE A 173 18.98 -3.07 5.37
C ILE A 173 18.17 -4.36 5.36
N THR A 174 18.13 -5.01 4.21
CA THR A 174 17.45 -6.29 3.98
C THR A 174 18.45 -7.27 3.35
N PRO A 175 18.12 -8.56 3.27
CA PRO A 175 18.96 -9.54 2.59
C PRO A 175 19.17 -9.25 1.09
N PHE A 176 18.25 -8.53 0.43
CA PHE A 176 18.34 -8.21 -1.01
C PHE A 176 18.92 -6.82 -1.31
N GLY A 177 19.14 -5.98 -0.30
CA GLY A 177 19.69 -4.66 -0.51
C GLY A 177 19.29 -3.66 0.56
N THR A 178 19.27 -2.39 0.21
CA THR A 178 18.98 -1.29 1.15
C THR A 178 17.77 -0.51 0.69
N LEU A 179 16.87 -0.23 1.62
CA LEU A 179 15.70 0.60 1.41
C LEU A 179 15.94 1.96 2.05
N ALA A 180 15.57 3.03 1.38
CA ALA A 180 15.65 4.40 1.87
C ALA A 180 14.26 5.04 1.92
N PHE A 181 13.97 5.65 3.07
CA PHE A 181 12.68 6.24 3.41
C PHE A 181 12.85 7.74 3.62
N SER A 182 12.14 8.56 2.87
CA SER A 182 12.18 10.02 3.04
C SER A 182 11.36 10.47 4.26
N ALA A 183 11.49 11.73 4.65
CA ALA A 183 10.70 12.30 5.75
C ALA A 183 9.19 12.17 5.51
N ASN A 184 8.44 11.83 6.57
CA ASN A 184 6.99 11.61 6.59
C ASN A 184 6.52 10.41 5.76
N SER A 185 7.40 9.44 5.49
CA SER A 185 7.01 8.19 4.85
C SER A 185 6.66 7.10 5.86
N ASP A 186 5.68 6.27 5.51
CA ASP A 186 5.23 5.12 6.26
C ASP A 186 5.23 3.90 5.34
N ALA A 187 5.81 2.79 5.79
CA ALA A 187 5.94 1.59 4.98
C ALA A 187 5.94 0.32 5.82
N MET A 188 5.37 -0.74 5.26
CA MET A 188 5.51 -2.08 5.84
C MET A 188 6.48 -2.90 5.02
N ILE A 189 7.36 -3.60 5.71
CA ILE A 189 8.44 -4.37 5.12
C ILE A 189 8.39 -5.76 5.74
N SER A 190 8.27 -6.78 4.91
CA SER A 190 8.32 -8.17 5.35
C SER A 190 9.41 -8.93 4.61
N TYR A 191 10.22 -9.70 5.32
CA TYR A 191 11.11 -10.69 4.73
C TYR A 191 10.82 -12.07 5.33
N LYS A 192 10.11 -12.90 4.57
CA LYS A 192 9.66 -14.23 4.99
C LYS A 192 9.86 -15.21 3.82
N ASP A 193 10.38 -16.40 4.11
CA ASP A 193 10.56 -17.48 3.14
C ASP A 193 11.27 -17.09 1.83
N GLY A 194 12.30 -16.23 1.92
CA GLY A 194 13.05 -15.75 0.74
C GLY A 194 12.27 -14.75 -0.13
N VAL A 195 11.21 -14.15 0.40
CA VAL A 195 10.40 -13.12 -0.26
C VAL A 195 10.44 -11.83 0.56
N LEU A 196 10.93 -10.76 -0.05
CA LEU A 196 10.87 -9.40 0.44
C LEU A 196 9.61 -8.71 -0.12
N ARG A 197 8.81 -8.10 0.75
CA ARG A 197 7.67 -7.26 0.35
C ARG A 197 7.80 -5.90 0.97
N ILE A 198 7.49 -4.87 0.19
CA ILE A 198 7.54 -3.47 0.60
C ILE A 198 6.22 -2.83 0.18
N MET A 199 5.35 -2.57 1.15
CA MET A 199 4.08 -1.86 0.94
C MET A 199 4.26 -0.39 1.28
N ASN A 200 4.06 0.48 0.30
CA ASN A 200 4.14 1.92 0.49
C ASN A 200 2.81 2.48 1.02
N PHE A 201 2.80 2.93 2.27
CA PHE A 201 1.67 3.59 2.93
C PHE A 201 1.74 5.12 2.92
N ASP A 202 2.76 5.71 2.28
CA ASP A 202 2.92 7.15 2.21
C ASP A 202 1.77 7.81 1.43
N GLY A 203 1.33 8.98 1.89
CA GLY A 203 0.27 9.77 1.28
C GLY A 203 0.67 10.49 -0.01
N ASP A 204 1.97 10.71 -0.24
CA ASP A 204 2.45 11.44 -1.41
C ASP A 204 3.78 10.93 -1.97
N GLY A 205 3.81 10.76 -3.30
CA GLY A 205 5.04 10.60 -4.09
C GLY A 205 5.72 9.22 -4.08
N MET A 206 7.01 9.28 -4.40
CA MET A 206 7.93 8.17 -4.62
C MET A 206 9.00 8.18 -3.51
N ALA A 207 8.55 8.27 -2.25
CA ALA A 207 9.36 8.54 -1.07
C ALA A 207 10.20 7.35 -0.59
N ILE A 208 9.86 6.15 -1.06
CA ILE A 208 10.52 4.90 -0.73
C ILE A 208 11.34 4.45 -1.94
N LYS A 209 12.66 4.36 -1.74
CA LYS A 209 13.59 3.85 -2.75
C LYS A 209 14.14 2.51 -2.29
N ALA A 210 14.25 1.56 -3.21
CA ALA A 210 14.85 0.25 -2.97
C ALA A 210 16.04 0.10 -3.90
N GLN A 211 17.24 -0.01 -3.34
CA GLN A 211 18.43 -0.45 -4.06
C GLN A 211 18.60 -1.93 -3.79
N LEU A 212 18.28 -2.76 -4.79
CA LEU A 212 18.39 -4.21 -4.71
C LEU A 212 19.69 -4.65 -5.37
N ASN A 213 20.75 -4.80 -4.57
CA ASN A 213 22.11 -5.08 -5.05
C ASN A 213 22.74 -6.30 -4.33
N LYS A 214 21.92 -7.13 -3.70
CA LYS A 214 22.34 -8.33 -2.96
C LYS A 214 21.45 -9.51 -3.31
N GLY A 215 21.95 -10.71 -2.98
CA GLY A 215 21.25 -11.96 -3.23
C GLY A 215 21.07 -12.20 -4.74
N PRO A 216 19.86 -12.52 -5.23
CA PRO A 216 19.61 -12.79 -6.65
C PRO A 216 19.73 -11.54 -7.53
N PHE A 217 19.82 -10.35 -6.92
CA PHE A 217 19.90 -9.07 -7.61
C PHE A 217 21.33 -8.49 -7.61
N GLY A 218 22.36 -9.24 -7.21
CA GLY A 218 23.74 -8.77 -7.28
C GLY A 218 24.36 -9.08 -8.65
N GLY A 219 24.71 -8.05 -9.43
CA GLY A 219 25.26 -8.18 -10.77
C GLY A 219 25.31 -6.87 -11.58
N PRO A 220 25.41 -6.95 -12.92
CA PRO A 220 25.45 -5.77 -13.80
C PRO A 220 24.10 -5.02 -13.92
N ALA A 221 23.02 -5.59 -13.39
CA ALA A 221 21.65 -5.14 -13.56
C ALA A 221 20.93 -4.92 -12.21
N ASP A 222 21.67 -4.51 -11.17
CA ASP A 222 21.12 -4.20 -9.84
C ASP A 222 19.99 -3.16 -9.95
N PRO A 223 18.71 -3.51 -9.69
CA PRO A 223 17.64 -2.56 -9.85
C PRO A 223 17.59 -1.62 -8.64
N THR A 224 17.82 -0.33 -8.90
CA THR A 224 17.44 0.73 -7.98
C THR A 224 16.12 1.34 -8.43
N VAL A 225 15.08 1.13 -7.63
CA VAL A 225 13.72 1.56 -7.96
C VAL A 225 13.16 2.48 -6.90
N THR A 226 12.15 3.24 -7.28
CA THR A 226 11.26 3.91 -6.34
C THR A 226 9.83 3.39 -6.47
N ILE A 227 9.11 3.37 -5.36
CA ILE A 227 7.81 2.69 -5.21
C ILE A 227 6.74 3.75 -4.94
N ALA A 228 5.65 3.72 -5.72
CA ALA A 228 4.54 4.65 -5.55
C ALA A 228 3.65 4.31 -4.36
N SER A 229 3.00 5.31 -3.79
CA SER A 229 1.96 5.16 -2.77
C SER A 229 0.87 4.17 -3.22
N GLY A 230 0.50 3.22 -2.37
CA GLY A 230 -0.52 2.21 -2.69
C GLY A 230 -0.02 1.01 -3.48
N TYR A 231 1.27 0.95 -3.76
CA TYR A 231 1.89 -0.18 -4.43
C TYR A 231 2.76 -1.00 -3.48
N GLU A 232 2.78 -2.29 -3.76
CA GLU A 232 3.63 -3.29 -3.13
C GLU A 232 4.68 -3.75 -4.13
N LEU A 233 5.95 -3.55 -3.78
CA LEU A 233 7.08 -4.18 -4.45
C LEU A 233 7.36 -5.53 -3.80
N VAL A 234 7.44 -6.58 -4.60
CA VAL A 234 7.77 -7.95 -4.19
C VAL A 234 9.06 -8.37 -4.87
N ALA A 235 10.08 -8.73 -4.09
CA ALA A 235 11.34 -9.26 -4.56
C ALA A 235 11.53 -10.67 -3.99
N SER A 236 12.02 -11.62 -4.78
CA SER A 236 12.22 -13.01 -4.33
C SER A 236 13.51 -13.63 -4.86
N GLU A 237 14.09 -14.50 -4.03
CA GLU A 237 15.19 -15.38 -4.42
C GLU A 237 14.79 -16.34 -5.55
N ASN A 238 13.54 -16.79 -5.55
CA ASN A 238 12.99 -17.67 -6.57
C ASN A 238 12.12 -16.90 -7.55
N LYS A 239 11.83 -17.51 -8.71
CA LYS A 239 10.86 -16.93 -9.65
C LYS A 239 9.49 -16.76 -9.00
N ILE A 240 8.96 -15.55 -9.10
CA ILE A 240 7.67 -15.13 -8.58
C ILE A 240 6.57 -15.91 -9.30
N GLY A 241 5.83 -16.69 -8.52
CA GLY A 241 4.62 -17.37 -8.95
C GLY A 241 3.37 -16.73 -8.35
N ASN A 242 2.25 -17.43 -8.49
CA ASN A 242 0.96 -16.94 -8.00
C ASN A 242 0.93 -16.79 -6.47
N LYS A 243 1.66 -17.64 -5.72
CA LYS A 243 1.73 -17.57 -4.26
C LYS A 243 2.44 -16.29 -3.77
N GLU A 244 3.42 -15.80 -4.52
CA GLU A 244 4.08 -14.52 -4.25
C GLU A 244 3.24 -13.32 -4.70
N LEU A 245 2.52 -13.42 -5.82
CA LEU A 245 1.67 -12.31 -6.29
C LEU A 245 0.39 -12.16 -5.45
N ARG A 246 -0.12 -13.25 -4.90
CA ARG A 246 -1.37 -13.32 -4.14
C ARG A 246 -1.18 -14.16 -2.87
N PRO A 247 -0.44 -13.63 -1.88
CA PRO A 247 -0.33 -14.30 -0.61
C PRO A 247 -1.69 -14.33 0.10
N LYS A 248 -1.92 -15.36 0.92
CA LYS A 248 -3.16 -15.52 1.70
C LYS A 248 -3.13 -14.70 3.00
N ASP A 249 -2.77 -13.42 2.89
CA ASP A 249 -2.65 -12.49 4.02
C ASP A 249 -3.90 -11.62 4.23
N GLY A 250 -4.94 -11.84 3.41
CA GLY A 250 -6.17 -11.05 3.45
C GLY A 250 -6.03 -9.64 2.88
N ILE A 251 -4.86 -9.28 2.34
CA ILE A 251 -4.63 -7.98 1.69
C ILE A 251 -4.99 -8.12 0.21
N ALA A 252 -5.99 -7.38 -0.20
CA ALA A 252 -6.50 -7.42 -1.57
C ALA A 252 -5.52 -6.72 -2.52
N ARG A 253 -5.23 -7.36 -3.65
CA ARG A 253 -4.27 -6.87 -4.66
C ARG A 253 -4.90 -6.86 -6.04
N ARG A 254 -4.49 -5.90 -6.86
CA ARG A 254 -4.85 -5.81 -8.29
C ARG A 254 -3.65 -5.34 -9.10
N TYR A 255 -3.77 -5.40 -10.43
CA TYR A 255 -2.76 -4.89 -11.37
C TYR A 255 -1.34 -5.36 -11.01
N SER A 256 -1.04 -6.63 -11.28
CA SER A 256 0.28 -7.21 -11.02
C SER A 256 1.12 -7.28 -12.30
N LYS A 257 2.40 -6.91 -12.19
CA LYS A 257 3.39 -7.14 -13.24
C LYS A 257 4.66 -7.74 -12.65
N VAL A 258 5.14 -8.80 -13.29
CA VAL A 258 6.44 -9.41 -13.00
C VAL A 258 7.51 -8.79 -13.90
N LEU A 259 8.67 -8.52 -13.32
CA LEU A 259 9.84 -7.80 -13.84
C LEU A 259 11.11 -8.63 -13.53
N GLU A 260 12.26 -8.17 -14.01
CA GLU A 260 13.60 -8.72 -13.69
C GLU A 260 13.67 -10.26 -13.77
N ASP A 261 13.44 -10.82 -14.96
CA ASP A 261 13.48 -12.26 -15.26
C ASP A 261 12.60 -13.17 -14.37
N GLY A 262 11.63 -12.57 -13.67
CA GLY A 262 10.74 -13.28 -12.77
C GLY A 262 11.00 -13.03 -11.30
N HIS A 263 12.00 -12.25 -10.90
CA HIS A 263 12.41 -12.11 -9.49
C HIS A 263 11.85 -10.87 -8.81
N LEU A 264 11.30 -9.93 -9.58
CA LEU A 264 10.69 -8.71 -9.07
C LEU A 264 9.24 -8.62 -9.54
N ALA A 265 8.35 -8.10 -8.72
CA ALA A 265 6.98 -7.81 -9.13
C ALA A 265 6.46 -6.55 -8.43
N ILE A 266 5.53 -5.89 -9.10
CA ILE A 266 4.83 -4.72 -8.58
C ILE A 266 3.33 -5.00 -8.66
N SER A 267 2.61 -4.64 -7.61
CA SER A 267 1.15 -4.72 -7.58
C SER A 267 0.53 -3.58 -6.80
N GLU A 268 -0.68 -3.18 -7.15
CA GLU A 268 -1.45 -2.24 -6.33
C GLU A 268 -2.18 -3.01 -5.23
N PHE A 269 -2.11 -2.53 -3.98
CA PHE A 269 -2.79 -3.16 -2.85
C PHE A 269 -3.87 -2.25 -2.26
N SER A 270 -4.92 -2.85 -1.69
CA SER A 270 -5.97 -2.12 -1.00
C SER A 270 -5.47 -1.73 0.39
N VAL A 271 -5.25 -0.44 0.58
CA VAL A 271 -4.87 0.14 1.87
C VAL A 271 -5.93 -0.15 2.92
N GLU A 272 -7.21 -0.10 2.55
CA GLU A 272 -8.30 -0.46 3.45
C GLU A 272 -8.20 -1.92 3.92
N SER A 273 -7.95 -2.86 3.00
CA SER A 273 -7.76 -4.27 3.36
C SER A 273 -6.50 -4.47 4.20
N ALA A 274 -5.41 -3.75 3.89
CA ALA A 274 -4.18 -3.80 4.65
C ALA A 274 -4.39 -3.26 6.08
N MET A 275 -5.12 -2.17 6.26
CA MET A 275 -5.43 -1.62 7.58
C MET A 275 -6.29 -2.56 8.44
N LYS A 276 -7.14 -3.39 7.82
CA LYS A 276 -8.01 -4.35 8.53
C LYS A 276 -7.31 -5.68 8.81
N ASN A 277 -6.53 -6.19 7.85
CA ASN A 277 -6.05 -7.57 7.86
C ASN A 277 -4.55 -7.69 8.17
N CYS A 278 -3.77 -6.61 8.07
CA CYS A 278 -2.42 -6.63 8.61
C CYS A 278 -2.50 -6.67 10.13
N SER A 279 -1.99 -7.74 10.73
CA SER A 279 -1.99 -7.93 12.19
C SER A 279 -1.30 -6.78 12.92
N MET A 280 -0.21 -6.24 12.37
CA MET A 280 0.51 -5.12 12.99
C MET A 280 -0.30 -3.82 12.98
N VAL A 281 -0.98 -3.51 11.88
CA VAL A 281 -1.83 -2.31 11.77
C VAL A 281 -3.12 -2.48 12.58
N ALA A 282 -3.70 -3.68 12.59
CA ALA A 282 -4.84 -4.02 13.42
C ALA A 282 -4.49 -3.89 14.92
N ASP A 283 -3.35 -4.44 15.35
CA ASP A 283 -2.84 -4.30 16.72
C ASP A 283 -2.59 -2.83 17.06
N LEU A 284 -2.01 -2.06 16.13
CA LEU A 284 -1.83 -0.62 16.28
C LEU A 284 -3.16 0.10 16.52
N SER A 285 -4.21 -0.27 15.78
CA SER A 285 -5.55 0.31 15.92
C SER A 285 -6.22 0.00 17.26
N GLN A 286 -5.93 -1.17 17.84
CA GLN A 286 -6.52 -1.59 19.12
C GLN A 286 -5.72 -1.12 20.32
N LYS A 287 -4.39 -1.05 20.21
CA LYS A 287 -3.46 -0.77 21.32
C LYS A 287 -2.93 0.68 21.30
N THR A 288 -3.56 1.58 20.55
CA THR A 288 -3.06 2.96 20.30
C THR A 288 -3.05 3.82 21.56
N SER A 289 -2.00 3.68 22.36
CA SER A 289 -1.76 4.44 23.59
C SER A 289 -0.96 5.70 23.36
N GLY A 290 -0.13 5.75 22.29
CA GLY A 290 0.78 6.85 22.01
C GLY A 290 0.39 7.76 20.83
N VAL A 291 0.96 8.97 20.84
CA VAL A 291 0.74 10.00 19.82
C VAL A 291 1.34 9.61 18.47
N LYS A 292 2.47 8.87 18.47
CA LYS A 292 3.17 8.46 17.25
C LYS A 292 2.34 7.45 16.46
N GLU A 293 1.76 6.47 17.15
CA GLU A 293 0.94 5.39 16.62
C GLU A 293 -0.37 5.91 16.02
N ARG A 294 -1.06 6.83 16.73
CA ARG A 294 -2.27 7.48 16.22
C ARG A 294 -2.00 8.28 14.95
N ARG A 295 -0.83 8.90 14.84
CA ARG A 295 -0.43 9.64 13.65
C ARG A 295 -0.27 8.71 12.45
N ILE A 296 0.44 7.60 12.61
CA ILE A 296 0.62 6.59 11.55
C ILE A 296 -0.74 6.13 11.01
N LEU A 297 -1.69 5.79 11.89
CA LEU A 297 -3.04 5.41 11.47
C LEU A 297 -3.79 6.55 10.77
N SER A 298 -3.60 7.79 11.23
CA SER A 298 -4.19 8.98 10.59
C SER A 298 -3.65 9.17 9.18
N ASP A 299 -2.34 9.01 8.98
CA ASP A 299 -1.68 9.19 7.69
C ASP A 299 -2.08 8.08 6.72
N MET A 300 -2.12 6.81 7.17
CA MET A 300 -2.67 5.69 6.39
C MET A 300 -4.14 5.91 5.98
N SER A 301 -4.97 6.46 6.87
CA SER A 301 -6.39 6.73 6.58
C SER A 301 -6.55 7.81 5.51
N LYS A 302 -5.75 8.89 5.58
CA LYS A 302 -5.74 9.94 4.55
C LYS A 302 -5.29 9.37 3.21
N MET A 303 -4.26 8.52 3.24
CA MET A 303 -3.73 7.86 2.05
C MET A 303 -4.80 6.99 1.39
N ALA A 304 -5.52 6.15 2.15
CA ALA A 304 -6.64 5.37 1.65
C ALA A 304 -7.70 6.25 0.96
N ALA A 305 -8.03 7.41 1.55
CA ALA A 305 -8.96 8.36 0.95
C ALA A 305 -8.44 8.95 -0.37
N VAL A 306 -7.16 9.34 -0.44
CA VAL A 306 -6.53 9.89 -1.65
C VAL A 306 -6.48 8.85 -2.76
N LEU A 307 -6.12 7.61 -2.47
CA LEU A 307 -6.08 6.55 -3.50
C LEU A 307 -7.46 6.16 -3.99
N ASN A 308 -8.46 6.08 -3.09
CA ASN A 308 -9.84 5.87 -3.48
C ASN A 308 -10.35 6.98 -4.43
N TYR A 309 -9.92 8.22 -4.20
CA TYR A 309 -10.22 9.33 -5.11
C TYR A 309 -9.46 9.24 -6.43
N LYS A 310 -8.15 8.93 -6.42
CA LYS A 310 -7.29 8.91 -7.61
C LYS A 310 -7.58 7.73 -8.54
N HIS A 311 -7.82 6.54 -8.00
CA HIS A 311 -7.87 5.29 -8.79
C HIS A 311 -9.29 4.72 -8.95
N GLY A 312 -10.32 5.43 -8.46
CA GLY A 312 -11.72 5.07 -8.63
C GLY A 312 -12.15 3.78 -7.91
N THR A 313 -13.44 3.45 -8.01
CA THR A 313 -14.11 2.34 -7.30
C THR A 313 -13.87 0.96 -7.89
N GLN A 314 -12.94 0.80 -8.84
CA GLN A 314 -12.62 -0.51 -9.39
C GLN A 314 -12.20 -1.45 -8.25
N GLY A 315 -12.87 -2.59 -8.14
CA GLY A 315 -12.77 -3.43 -6.95
C GLY A 315 -11.38 -4.01 -6.76
N PHE A 316 -10.95 -4.13 -5.51
CA PHE A 316 -9.90 -5.06 -5.13
C PHE A 316 -10.51 -6.44 -4.87
N SER A 317 -9.88 -7.51 -5.34
CA SER A 317 -10.24 -8.87 -4.95
C SER A 317 -9.40 -9.28 -3.74
N ALA A 318 -10.03 -9.38 -2.57
CA ALA A 318 -9.50 -10.22 -1.49
C ALA A 318 -9.94 -11.65 -1.83
N ASP A 319 -9.00 -12.53 -2.18
CA ASP A 319 -9.38 -13.93 -2.36
C ASP A 319 -9.91 -14.48 -1.01
N LYS A 320 -11.01 -15.21 -1.10
CA LYS A 320 -11.63 -15.97 0.01
C LYS A 320 -10.87 -17.24 0.32
#